data_AF-A0A3D1G8V5-F1
#
_entry.id   AF-A0A3D1G8V5-F1
#
_cell.length_a   1.000
_cell.length_b   1.000
_cell.length_c   1.000
_cell.angle_alpha   90.00
_cell.angle_beta   90.00
_cell.angle_gamma   90.00
#
_symmetry.space_group_name_H-M   'P 1'
#
loop_
_entity.id
_entity.type
_entity.pdbx_description
1 polymer ?
#
loop_
_entity_poly.entity_id
_entity_poly.type
_entity_poly.pdbx_seq_one_letter_code
_entity_poly.pdbx_strand_id
1 'polypeptide(L)'
;MSWHARRDTRKIHRWGSIIIAIPFLIVLITGLMLQLKKDVSWIQPASARGESEIPTITFDQILTSARSVPEAGITDWDDIDRLDVRPDKGIVKVRANNHWEIQIDTHTGAVLQSEYRRSDIIESMHDGSWFHEKAKLWIFLPSAIIVTILWITGIYMFFIPYLNKRRNRKRMEHVKEESIEDETAL
;
A
#
# COMPACT_ATOMS: atom_id res chain seq x y z
N MET A 1 8.39 32.24 21.54
CA MET A 1 7.17 31.77 20.85
C MET A 1 6.55 30.68 21.72
N SER A 2 5.41 30.93 22.39
CA SER A 2 4.80 29.95 23.29
C SER A 2 3.99 28.91 22.51
N TRP A 3 4.36 27.63 22.65
CA TRP A 3 3.68 26.51 22.01
C TRP A 3 2.29 26.29 22.64
N HIS A 4 1.26 26.29 21.80
CA HIS A 4 -0.12 26.05 22.22
C HIS A 4 -0.64 24.80 21.52
N ALA A 5 -0.45 23.64 22.17
CA ALA A 5 -0.74 22.29 21.67
C ALA A 5 -1.95 22.21 20.74
N ARG A 6 -3.12 22.70 21.17
CA ARG A 6 -4.38 22.63 20.41
C ARG A 6 -4.45 23.57 19.20
N ARG A 7 -3.90 24.78 19.31
CA ARG A 7 -3.96 25.78 18.24
C ARG A 7 -2.96 25.42 17.15
N ASP A 8 -1.77 25.00 17.54
CA ASP A 8 -0.68 24.74 16.62
C ASP A 8 -0.88 23.41 15.88
N THR A 9 -1.40 22.37 16.55
CA THR A 9 -1.80 21.10 15.88
C THR A 9 -2.87 21.33 14.82
N ARG A 10 -3.88 22.19 15.06
CA ARG A 10 -4.88 22.54 14.04
C ARG A 10 -4.29 23.26 12.82
N LYS A 11 -3.31 24.15 13.04
CA LYS A 11 -2.62 24.86 11.94
C LYS A 11 -1.77 23.90 11.12
N ILE A 12 -0.99 23.04 11.78
CA ILE A 12 -0.21 21.97 11.15
C ILE A 12 -1.15 21.09 10.33
N HIS A 13 -2.29 20.70 10.89
CA HIS A 13 -3.23 19.82 10.23
C HIS A 13 -3.78 20.42 8.93
N ARG A 14 -4.23 21.67 8.98
CA ARG A 14 -4.78 22.38 7.83
C ARG A 14 -3.76 22.61 6.71
N TRP A 15 -2.54 23.05 7.05
CA TRP A 15 -1.53 23.34 6.01
C TRP A 15 -0.89 22.06 5.49
N GLY A 16 -0.59 21.11 6.39
CA GLY A 16 -0.07 19.80 6.02
C GLY A 16 -1.01 19.10 5.04
N SER A 17 -2.32 19.08 5.31
CA SER A 17 -3.29 18.42 4.43
C SER A 17 -3.35 19.02 3.03
N ILE A 18 -3.17 20.33 2.88
CA ILE A 18 -3.14 21.00 1.57
C ILE A 18 -1.87 20.61 0.81
N ILE A 19 -0.71 20.62 1.48
CA ILE A 19 0.59 20.31 0.87
C ILE A 19 0.60 18.90 0.27
N ILE A 20 0.01 17.93 0.97
CA ILE A 20 0.04 16.52 0.53
C ILE A 20 -1.21 16.09 -0.23
N ALA A 21 -2.17 16.97 -0.48
CA ALA A 21 -3.50 16.58 -0.95
C ALA A 21 -3.44 15.68 -2.20
N ILE A 22 -2.64 16.06 -3.20
CA ILE A 22 -2.48 15.33 -4.45
C ILE A 22 -1.70 14.02 -4.27
N PRO A 23 -0.44 14.02 -3.78
CA PRO A 23 0.31 12.77 -3.64
C PRO A 23 -0.37 11.78 -2.70
N PHE A 24 -1.02 12.26 -1.63
CA PHE A 24 -1.76 11.39 -0.73
C PHE A 24 -3.03 10.81 -1.38
N LEU A 25 -3.75 11.59 -2.20
CA LEU A 25 -4.91 11.08 -2.94
C LEU A 25 -4.52 9.96 -3.91
N ILE A 26 -3.38 10.10 -4.60
CA ILE A 26 -2.84 9.06 -5.48
C ILE A 26 -2.56 7.78 -4.68
N VAL A 27 -1.84 7.89 -3.56
CA VAL A 27 -1.54 6.76 -2.66
C VAL A 27 -2.82 6.08 -2.17
N LEU A 28 -3.85 6.85 -1.83
CA LEU A 28 -5.11 6.32 -1.32
C LEU A 28 -5.87 5.54 -2.39
N ILE A 29 -6.03 6.11 -3.59
CA ILE A 29 -6.75 5.45 -4.70
C ILE A 29 -5.99 4.20 -5.16
N THR A 30 -4.68 4.32 -5.39
CA THR A 30 -3.84 3.19 -5.81
C THR A 30 -3.76 2.11 -4.74
N GLY A 31 -3.69 2.48 -3.46
CA GLY A 31 -3.71 1.55 -2.34
C GLY A 31 -5.00 0.74 -2.26
N LEU A 32 -6.15 1.37 -2.49
CA LEU A 32 -7.44 0.67 -2.57
C LEU A 32 -7.48 -0.34 -3.73
N MET A 33 -6.94 0.04 -4.90
CA MET A 33 -6.84 -0.88 -6.04
C MET A 33 -5.89 -2.05 -5.74
N LEU A 34 -4.75 -1.78 -5.11
CA LEU A 34 -3.78 -2.83 -4.76
C LEU A 34 -4.32 -3.84 -3.74
N GLN A 35 -5.23 -3.44 -2.85
CA GLN A 35 -5.91 -4.36 -1.95
C GLN A 35 -6.73 -5.41 -2.70
N LEU A 36 -7.25 -5.06 -3.88
CA LEU A 36 -8.10 -5.90 -4.72
C LEU A 36 -7.32 -6.71 -5.78
N LYS A 37 -5.98 -6.62 -5.80
CA LYS A 37 -5.15 -7.24 -6.85
C LYS A 37 -5.25 -8.77 -6.93
N LYS A 38 -5.76 -9.43 -5.89
CA LYS A 38 -5.96 -10.89 -5.90
C LYS A 38 -7.36 -11.30 -6.34
N ASP A 39 -8.32 -10.40 -6.23
CA ASP A 39 -9.74 -10.67 -6.46
C ASP A 39 -10.23 -10.11 -7.80
N VAL A 40 -9.53 -9.10 -8.35
CA VAL A 40 -9.89 -8.45 -9.62
C VAL A 40 -8.84 -8.75 -10.69
N SER A 41 -9.19 -9.62 -11.64
CA SER A 41 -8.29 -10.06 -12.73
C SER A 41 -7.78 -8.92 -13.61
N TRP A 42 -8.59 -7.86 -13.80
CA TRP A 42 -8.17 -6.67 -14.55
C TRP A 42 -6.96 -5.96 -13.92
N ILE A 43 -6.83 -6.02 -12.59
CA ILE A 43 -5.71 -5.42 -11.84
C ILE A 43 -4.49 -6.34 -11.94
N GLN A 44 -4.66 -7.61 -11.60
CA GLN A 44 -3.60 -8.61 -11.70
C GLN A 44 -4.21 -9.95 -12.14
N PRO A 45 -3.62 -10.60 -13.16
CA PRO A 45 -4.09 -11.90 -13.63
C PRO A 45 -4.17 -12.94 -12.51
N ALA A 46 -5.24 -13.74 -12.55
CA ALA A 46 -5.40 -14.89 -11.66
C ALA A 46 -4.23 -15.86 -11.86
N SER A 47 -3.88 -16.64 -10.85
CA SER A 47 -2.79 -17.64 -11.01
C SER A 47 -3.38 -18.96 -11.49
N ALA A 48 -2.84 -19.49 -12.59
CA ALA A 48 -3.14 -20.83 -13.06
C ALA A 48 -2.56 -21.89 -12.11
N ARG A 49 -2.92 -23.15 -12.35
CA ARG A 49 -2.35 -24.30 -11.64
C ARG A 49 -1.72 -25.23 -12.67
N GLY A 50 -0.44 -25.53 -12.49
CA GLY A 50 0.29 -26.49 -13.29
C GLY A 50 0.07 -27.93 -12.80
N GLU A 51 0.69 -28.86 -13.50
CA GLU A 51 0.52 -30.30 -13.31
C GLU A 51 1.26 -30.85 -12.08
N SER A 52 2.40 -30.26 -11.74
CA SER A 52 3.26 -30.75 -10.66
C SER A 52 3.90 -29.60 -9.89
N GLU A 53 4.05 -29.79 -8.58
CA GLU A 53 4.71 -28.83 -7.68
C GLU A 53 6.25 -28.91 -7.76
N ILE A 54 6.79 -29.94 -8.43
CA ILE A 54 8.23 -30.12 -8.63
C ILE A 54 8.62 -29.51 -9.99
N PRO A 55 9.43 -28.45 -10.01
CA PRO A 55 9.92 -27.88 -11.26
C PRO A 55 10.92 -28.83 -11.94
N THR A 56 10.69 -29.15 -13.21
CA THR A 56 11.58 -30.01 -14.02
C THR A 56 12.14 -29.31 -15.24
N ILE A 57 11.54 -28.19 -15.68
CA ILE A 57 12.02 -27.43 -16.84
C ILE A 57 13.22 -26.53 -16.50
N THR A 58 14.10 -26.34 -17.48
CA THR A 58 15.27 -25.44 -17.37
C THR A 58 14.90 -23.98 -17.68
N PHE A 59 15.77 -23.04 -17.31
CA PHE A 59 15.60 -21.63 -17.69
C PHE A 59 15.55 -21.40 -19.20
N ASP A 60 16.32 -22.16 -19.99
CA ASP A 60 16.26 -22.07 -21.46
C ASP A 60 14.91 -22.50 -22.01
N GLN A 61 14.30 -23.53 -21.41
CA GLN A 61 12.94 -23.98 -21.77
C GLN A 61 11.89 -22.94 -21.37
N ILE A 62 12.06 -22.27 -20.23
CA ILE A 62 11.20 -21.15 -19.80
C ILE A 62 11.29 -20.00 -20.81
N LEU A 63 12.50 -19.57 -21.19
CA LEU A 63 12.69 -18.50 -22.18
C LEU A 63 12.10 -18.89 -23.54
N THR A 64 12.33 -20.13 -23.99
CA THR A 64 11.76 -20.65 -25.24
C THR A 64 10.24 -20.58 -25.24
N SER A 65 9.62 -20.96 -24.12
CA SER A 65 8.17 -20.92 -23.95
C SER A 65 7.65 -19.48 -23.87
N ALA A 66 8.38 -18.58 -23.21
CA ALA A 66 8.03 -17.16 -23.14
C ALA A 66 8.07 -16.47 -24.52
N ARG A 67 9.08 -16.79 -25.35
CA ARG A 67 9.21 -16.32 -26.74
C ARG A 67 8.04 -16.74 -27.64
N SER A 68 7.32 -17.80 -27.28
CA SER A 68 6.16 -18.27 -28.04
C SER A 68 4.94 -17.34 -27.93
N VAL A 69 4.99 -16.34 -27.04
CA VAL A 69 3.92 -15.36 -26.81
C VAL A 69 4.30 -14.02 -27.46
N PRO A 70 3.72 -13.67 -28.62
CA PRO A 70 4.08 -12.45 -29.34
C PRO A 70 3.79 -11.16 -28.58
N GLU A 71 2.70 -11.11 -27.82
CA GLU A 71 2.25 -9.91 -27.08
C GLU A 71 3.22 -9.50 -25.96
N ALA A 72 3.98 -10.46 -25.43
CA ALA A 72 4.98 -10.19 -24.41
C ALA A 72 6.25 -9.54 -24.99
N GLY A 73 6.48 -9.65 -26.30
CA GLY A 73 7.64 -9.05 -26.97
C GLY A 73 8.98 -9.58 -26.47
N ILE A 74 9.02 -10.79 -25.88
CA ILE A 74 10.24 -11.37 -25.33
C ILE A 74 11.05 -12.00 -26.45
N THR A 75 12.27 -11.50 -26.65
CA THR A 75 13.26 -12.06 -27.56
C THR A 75 14.44 -12.68 -26.82
N ASP A 76 14.86 -12.15 -25.67
CA ASP A 76 15.88 -12.75 -24.82
C ASP A 76 15.67 -12.39 -23.33
N TRP A 77 16.69 -12.59 -22.51
CA TRP A 77 16.61 -12.34 -21.07
C TRP A 77 16.54 -10.86 -20.71
N ASP A 78 17.03 -9.95 -21.56
CA ASP A 78 17.01 -8.51 -21.31
C ASP A 78 15.57 -7.96 -21.39
N ASP A 79 14.66 -8.68 -22.06
CA ASP A 79 13.23 -8.34 -22.14
C ASP A 79 12.42 -8.75 -20.91
N ILE A 80 13.03 -9.49 -19.97
CA ILE A 80 12.37 -10.06 -18.79
C ILE A 80 12.74 -9.24 -17.54
N ASP A 81 11.74 -8.61 -16.92
CA ASP A 81 11.90 -7.89 -15.65
C ASP A 81 12.18 -8.86 -14.50
N ARG A 82 11.42 -9.97 -14.44
CA ARG A 82 11.62 -10.99 -13.41
C ARG A 82 10.99 -12.34 -13.75
N LEU A 83 11.53 -13.36 -13.10
CA LEU A 83 10.91 -14.67 -12.93
C LEU A 83 10.41 -14.86 -11.49
N ASP A 84 9.16 -15.28 -11.35
CA ASP A 84 8.53 -15.58 -10.06
C ASP A 84 8.03 -17.03 -10.07
N VAL A 85 8.85 -17.93 -9.51
CA VAL A 85 8.55 -19.38 -9.41
C VAL A 85 7.60 -19.63 -8.24
N ARG A 86 6.52 -20.36 -8.50
CA ARG A 86 5.46 -20.71 -7.55
C ARG A 86 5.31 -22.23 -7.48
N PRO A 87 6.17 -22.94 -6.70
CA PRO A 87 6.10 -24.40 -6.60
C PRO A 87 4.74 -24.90 -6.11
N ASP A 88 4.12 -24.20 -5.15
CA ASP A 88 2.79 -24.50 -4.63
C ASP A 88 1.67 -24.46 -5.68
N LYS A 89 1.95 -23.85 -6.83
CA LYS A 89 1.05 -23.77 -8.00
C LYS A 89 1.56 -24.55 -9.19
N GLY A 90 2.79 -25.08 -9.16
CA GLY A 90 3.42 -25.74 -10.29
C GLY A 90 3.67 -24.84 -11.50
N ILE A 91 3.90 -23.54 -11.26
CA ILE A 91 4.10 -22.56 -12.33
C ILE A 91 5.30 -21.65 -12.09
N VAL A 92 5.81 -21.06 -13.17
CA VAL A 92 6.69 -19.90 -13.15
C VAL A 92 5.99 -18.76 -13.88
N LYS A 93 6.01 -17.58 -13.27
CA LYS A 93 5.51 -16.35 -13.88
C LYS A 93 6.68 -15.60 -14.49
N VAL A 94 6.69 -15.47 -15.80
CA VAL A 94 7.64 -14.64 -16.55
C VAL A 94 7.00 -13.27 -16.73
N ARG A 95 7.63 -12.22 -16.20
CA ARG A 95 7.17 -10.84 -16.41
C ARG A 95 8.09 -10.14 -17.38
N ALA A 96 7.52 -9.66 -18.47
CA ALA A 96 8.21 -8.85 -19.45
C ALA A 96 8.31 -7.39 -18.98
N ASN A 97 9.29 -6.66 -19.51
CA ASN A 97 9.49 -5.23 -19.24
C ASN A 97 8.26 -4.38 -19.64
N ASN A 98 7.47 -4.84 -20.61
CA ASN A 98 6.25 -4.18 -21.07
C ASN A 98 5.01 -4.48 -20.20
N HIS A 99 5.19 -5.10 -19.02
CA HIS A 99 4.14 -5.50 -18.07
C HIS A 99 3.24 -6.66 -18.54
N TRP A 100 3.66 -7.43 -19.53
CA TRP A 100 3.02 -8.69 -19.85
C TRP A 100 3.46 -9.79 -18.87
N GLU A 101 2.52 -10.57 -18.33
CA GLU A 101 2.80 -11.72 -17.47
C GLU A 101 2.41 -13.00 -18.21
N ILE A 102 3.39 -13.90 -18.37
CA ILE A 102 3.18 -15.25 -18.90
C ILE A 102 3.30 -16.22 -17.74
N GLN A 103 2.36 -17.14 -17.61
CA GLN A 103 2.42 -18.22 -16.63
C GLN A 103 2.70 -19.52 -17.36
N ILE A 104 3.79 -20.18 -16.98
CA ILE A 104 4.29 -21.39 -17.64
C ILE A 104 4.29 -22.52 -16.61
N ASP A 105 3.78 -23.67 -17.01
CA ASP A 105 3.83 -24.90 -16.22
C ASP A 105 5.29 -25.34 -16.00
N THR A 106 5.70 -25.52 -14.74
CA THR A 106 7.09 -25.86 -14.42
C THR A 106 7.48 -27.31 -14.67
N HIS A 107 6.52 -28.15 -15.05
CA HIS A 107 6.73 -29.55 -15.40
C HIS A 107 6.75 -29.79 -16.91
N THR A 108 5.79 -29.21 -17.63
CA THR A 108 5.62 -29.44 -19.07
C THR A 108 6.21 -28.34 -19.95
N GLY A 109 6.40 -27.14 -19.41
CA GLY A 109 6.77 -25.95 -20.19
C GLY A 109 5.60 -25.35 -20.97
N ALA A 110 4.37 -25.84 -20.77
CA ALA A 110 3.20 -25.29 -21.44
C ALA A 110 2.88 -23.86 -20.94
N VAL A 111 2.56 -22.95 -21.86
CA VAL A 111 2.02 -21.63 -21.52
C VAL A 111 0.56 -21.80 -21.10
N LEU A 112 0.29 -21.56 -19.82
CA LEU A 112 -1.05 -21.70 -19.23
C LEU A 112 -1.87 -20.41 -19.34
N GLN A 113 -1.21 -19.26 -19.29
CA GLN A 113 -1.85 -17.95 -19.34
C GLN A 113 -0.88 -16.89 -19.83
N SER A 114 -1.41 -15.88 -20.50
CA SER A 114 -0.66 -14.75 -21.03
C SER A 114 -1.55 -13.51 -20.97
N GLU A 115 -1.28 -12.59 -20.03
CA GLU A 115 -2.14 -11.42 -19.80
C GLU A 115 -1.35 -10.18 -19.37
N TYR A 116 -1.90 -9.02 -19.67
CA TYR A 116 -1.36 -7.74 -19.25
C TYR A 116 -1.59 -7.47 -17.75
N ARG A 117 -0.51 -7.20 -17.02
CA ARG A 117 -0.52 -7.00 -15.56
C ARG A 117 -0.47 -5.51 -15.20
N ARG A 118 -1.60 -4.95 -14.77
CA ARG A 118 -1.71 -3.52 -14.42
C ARG A 118 -1.20 -3.19 -13.02
N SER A 119 -1.10 -4.18 -12.14
CA SER A 119 -0.68 -3.96 -10.75
C SER A 119 0.68 -3.29 -10.64
N ASP A 120 1.58 -3.52 -11.58
CA ASP A 120 2.95 -3.02 -11.51
C ASP A 120 2.98 -1.52 -11.87
N ILE A 121 2.12 -1.09 -12.80
CA ILE A 121 1.84 0.34 -13.05
C ILE A 121 1.19 0.98 -11.83
N ILE A 122 0.18 0.32 -11.24
CA ILE A 122 -0.50 0.85 -10.05
C ILE A 122 0.49 0.97 -8.87
N GLU A 123 1.40 0.01 -8.71
CA GLU A 123 2.46 0.01 -7.70
C GLU A 123 3.46 1.15 -7.91
N SER A 124 3.90 1.37 -9.15
CA SER A 124 4.79 2.50 -9.48
C SER A 124 4.10 3.88 -9.34
N MET A 125 2.79 3.96 -9.58
CA MET A 125 2.01 5.17 -9.25
C MET A 125 1.87 5.36 -7.74
N HIS A 126 1.69 4.26 -6.99
CA HIS A 126 1.53 4.28 -5.54
C HIS A 126 2.80 4.75 -4.83
N ASP A 127 3.97 4.28 -5.24
CA ASP A 127 5.25 4.69 -4.64
C ASP A 127 5.85 5.96 -5.29
N GLY A 128 5.25 6.42 -6.38
CA GLY A 128 5.62 7.65 -7.09
C GLY A 128 6.69 7.49 -8.16
N SER A 129 7.27 6.30 -8.33
CA SER A 129 8.30 6.03 -9.32
C SER A 129 7.80 6.18 -10.77
N TRP A 130 6.50 6.04 -11.01
CA TRP A 130 5.89 6.26 -12.33
C TRP A 130 6.07 7.70 -12.83
N PHE A 131 6.08 8.69 -11.93
CA PHE A 131 6.18 10.10 -12.31
C PHE A 131 7.62 10.54 -12.58
N HIS A 132 8.56 10.08 -11.75
CA HIS A 132 10.00 10.36 -11.86
C HIS A 132 10.76 9.51 -10.83
N GLU A 133 11.98 9.05 -11.13
CA GLU A 133 12.81 8.26 -10.20
C GLU A 133 12.98 8.94 -8.82
N LYS A 134 13.20 10.26 -8.85
CA LYS A 134 13.33 11.11 -7.65
C LYS A 134 12.01 11.40 -6.94
N ALA A 135 10.85 11.27 -7.60
CA ALA A 135 9.57 11.64 -7.00
C ALA A 135 9.23 10.74 -5.79
N LYS A 136 9.61 9.47 -5.83
CA LYS A 136 9.48 8.53 -4.72
C LYS A 136 10.10 9.08 -3.43
N LEU A 137 11.34 9.56 -3.50
CA LEU A 137 12.09 10.05 -2.33
C LEU A 137 11.78 11.50 -1.98
N TRP A 138 11.49 12.36 -2.94
CA TRP A 138 11.36 13.81 -2.71
C TRP A 138 9.92 14.30 -2.59
N ILE A 139 8.95 13.54 -3.08
CA ILE A 139 7.52 13.91 -3.04
C ILE A 139 6.76 12.92 -2.17
N PHE A 140 6.80 11.62 -2.52
CA PHE A 140 5.96 10.61 -1.88
C PHE A 140 6.42 10.29 -0.46
N LEU A 141 7.72 10.12 -0.22
CA LEU A 141 8.25 9.88 1.12
C LEU A 141 7.98 11.06 2.09
N PRO A 142 8.27 12.34 1.75
CA PRO A 142 7.89 13.47 2.59
C PRO A 142 6.38 13.56 2.80
N SER A 143 5.58 13.25 1.78
CA SER A 143 4.12 13.20 1.91
C SER A 143 3.67 12.13 2.90
N ALA A 144 4.29 10.94 2.87
CA ALA A 144 4.04 9.85 3.81
C ALA A 144 4.40 10.25 5.26
N ILE A 145 5.50 10.98 5.46
CA ILE A 145 5.89 11.50 6.77
C ILE A 145 4.86 12.53 7.26
N ILE A 146 4.49 13.48 6.42
CA ILE A 146 3.50 14.51 6.76
C ILE A 146 2.17 13.85 7.11
N VAL A 147 1.65 12.93 6.29
CA VAL A 147 0.36 12.28 6.59
C VAL A 147 0.42 11.47 7.88
N THR A 148 1.57 10.85 8.19
CA THR A 148 1.77 10.15 9.47
C THR A 148 1.66 11.13 10.64
N ILE A 149 2.29 12.30 10.55
CA ILE A 149 2.16 13.36 11.55
C ILE A 149 0.70 13.86 11.64
N LEU A 150 0.04 14.05 10.50
CA LEU A 150 -1.37 14.45 10.45
C LEU A 150 -2.28 13.42 11.12
N TRP A 151 -2.03 12.14 10.91
CA TRP A 151 -2.79 11.04 11.50
C TRP A 151 -2.61 10.99 13.02
N ILE A 152 -1.36 11.03 13.51
CA ILE A 152 -1.06 11.06 14.95
C ILE A 152 -1.69 12.29 15.61
N THR A 153 -1.53 13.48 15.02
CA THR A 153 -2.12 14.72 15.56
C THR A 153 -3.65 14.71 15.48
N GLY A 154 -4.22 14.09 14.46
CA GLY A 154 -5.67 13.86 14.31
C GLY A 154 -6.22 13.01 15.45
N ILE A 155 -5.59 11.87 15.72
CA ILE A 155 -5.94 10.98 16.85
C ILE A 155 -5.83 11.73 18.18
N TYR A 156 -4.73 12.43 18.41
CA TYR A 156 -4.53 13.22 19.62
C TYR A 156 -5.66 14.24 19.84
N MET A 157 -6.00 15.00 18.79
CA MET A 157 -7.08 15.99 18.85
C MET A 157 -8.45 15.35 19.05
N PHE A 158 -8.69 14.16 18.51
CA PHE A 158 -9.93 13.41 18.68
C PHE A 158 -10.17 12.97 20.13
N PHE A 159 -9.13 12.51 20.84
CA PHE A 159 -9.26 12.03 22.21
C PHE A 159 -9.23 13.13 23.29
N ILE A 160 -8.66 14.30 23.00
CA ILE A 160 -8.57 15.42 23.95
C ILE A 160 -9.92 15.80 24.60
N PRO A 161 -11.01 16.03 23.84
CA PRO A 161 -12.29 16.45 24.40
C PRO A 161 -12.85 15.42 25.38
N TYR A 162 -12.65 14.13 25.08
CA TYR A 162 -13.09 13.03 25.91
C TYR A 162 -12.33 12.95 27.23
N LEU A 163 -10.99 13.09 27.18
CA LEU A 163 -10.14 13.13 28.37
C LEU A 163 -10.49 14.34 29.24
N ASN A 164 -10.70 15.51 28.64
CA ASN A 164 -11.10 16.70 29.36
C ASN A 164 -12.47 16.57 30.02
N LYS A 165 -13.46 15.99 29.34
CA LYS A 165 -14.80 15.75 29.91
C LYS A 165 -14.72 14.84 31.13
N ARG A 166 -13.92 13.76 31.05
CA ARG A 166 -13.68 12.84 32.18
C ARG A 166 -13.00 13.54 33.36
N ARG A 167 -11.98 14.35 33.11
CA ARG A 167 -11.27 15.12 34.16
C ARG A 167 -12.18 16.16 34.82
N ASN A 168 -12.98 16.88 34.03
CA ASN A 168 -13.93 17.86 34.56
C ASN A 168 -15.03 17.19 35.38
N ARG A 169 -15.54 16.03 34.97
CA ARG A 169 -16.52 15.28 35.75
C ARG A 169 -15.97 14.85 37.10
N LYS A 170 -14.78 14.26 37.14
CA LYS A 170 -14.10 13.89 38.40
C LYS A 170 -13.86 15.09 39.31
N ARG A 171 -13.48 16.24 38.74
CA ARG A 171 -13.31 17.47 39.51
C ARG A 171 -14.63 17.97 40.10
N MET A 172 -15.72 17.90 39.34
CA MET A 172 -17.05 18.28 39.83
C MET A 172 -17.58 17.31 40.90
N GLU A 173 -17.29 16.01 40.76
CA GLU A 173 -17.59 14.98 41.78
C GLU A 173 -16.83 15.29 43.10
N HIS A 174 -15.52 15.55 43.03
CA HIS A 174 -14.71 15.91 44.20
C HIS A 174 -15.18 17.21 44.88
N VAL A 175 -15.46 18.26 44.10
CA VAL A 175 -15.98 19.53 44.65
C VAL A 175 -17.34 19.33 45.33
N LYS A 176 -18.17 18.42 44.81
CA LYS A 176 -19.46 18.08 45.42
C LYS A 176 -19.28 17.30 46.71
N GLU A 177 -18.35 16.34 46.76
CA GLU A 177 -18.01 15.59 47.98
C GLU A 177 -17.50 16.51 49.10
N GLU A 178 -16.54 17.40 48.81
CA GLU A 178 -16.04 18.39 49.78
C GLU A 178 -17.17 19.28 50.33
N SER A 179 -18.09 19.75 49.47
CA SER A 179 -19.21 20.58 49.92
C SER A 179 -20.19 19.86 50.86
N ILE A 180 -20.36 18.54 50.68
CA ILE A 180 -21.24 17.73 51.54
C ILE A 180 -20.57 17.49 52.89
N GLU A 181 -19.26 17.19 52.91
CA GLU A 181 -18.51 17.03 54.17
C GLU A 181 -18.57 18.29 55.03
N ASP A 182 -18.32 19.47 54.44
CA ASP A 182 -18.37 20.76 55.14
C ASP A 182 -19.76 21.06 55.74
N GLU A 183 -20.84 20.72 55.04
CA GLU A 183 -22.22 20.94 55.52
C GLU A 183 -22.62 19.98 56.65
N THR A 184 -22.11 18.75 56.63
CA THR A 184 -22.38 17.74 57.69
C THR A 184 -21.54 17.91 58.96
N ALA A 185 -20.47 18.72 58.92
CA ALA A 185 -19.58 18.96 60.06
C ALA A 185 -20.03 20.11 60.98
N LEU A 186 -21.10 20.83 60.64
CA LEU A 186 -21.74 21.91 61.42
C LEU A 186 -22.94 21.41 62.22
#